data_AF-A0AAD6F511-F1
#
_entry.id   AF-A0AAD6F511-F1
#
_cell.length_a   1.000
_cell.length_b   1.000
_cell.length_c   1.000
_cell.angle_alpha   90.00
_cell.angle_beta   90.00
_cell.angle_gamma   90.00
#
_symmetry.space_group_name_H-M   'P 1'
#
loop_
_entity.id
_entity.type
_entity.pdbx_description
1 polymer ?
#
loop_
_entity_poly.entity_id
_entity_poly.type
_entity_poly.pdbx_seq_one_letter_code
_entity_poly.pdbx_strand_id
1 'polypeptide(L)'
;MLECYFCHVRAEATKRLTSEQGRFFVDCGANPLTNLYADLQRLRKNLPTPPVSLGRQVFGGLSCLSAPPSKRLCVGAGFTAHRPLYRKWRNVQLLERTSYILSQAMGRQATQPTEEAVRRALTKEGWVNNTPSVQDVVRGWVAPRDPPTCSRSLIRSISEQSWRGLAVRDFGGEKGKGVVATCPMDKGDVVCDYHGTLISQAEGRRREDSIYRFYFQELCIDASSRCDCHPEVDTYGRFLNHSRKRPNLKPKRFDLTFPDGPRPVLVFFAMQNIKVGEELLWDYGMTRTSFGGEGKDLAWLDM
;
A
#
# COMPACT_ATOMS: atom_id res chain seq x y z
N MET A 1 2.15 20.21 1.51
CA MET A 1 2.87 19.05 0.95
C MET A 1 3.73 19.45 -0.24
N LEU A 2 3.20 20.22 -1.19
CA LEU A 2 4.02 20.65 -2.34
C LEU A 2 4.86 21.88 -2.08
N GLU A 3 4.47 22.82 -1.24
CA GLU A 3 5.39 23.90 -0.83
C GLU A 3 6.69 23.33 -0.24
N CYS A 4 6.61 22.30 0.61
CA CYS A 4 7.79 21.63 1.15
C CYS A 4 8.65 20.98 0.04
N TYR A 5 8.01 20.37 -0.96
CA TYR A 5 8.69 19.85 -2.15
C TYR A 5 9.36 20.96 -2.97
N PHE A 6 8.66 22.07 -3.25
CA PHE A 6 9.18 23.16 -4.07
C PHE A 6 10.26 23.99 -3.37
N CYS A 7 10.13 24.22 -2.06
CA CYS A 7 11.06 25.03 -1.27
C CYS A 7 12.31 24.25 -0.83
N HIS A 8 12.22 22.94 -0.59
CA HIS A 8 13.32 22.17 0.01
C HIS A 8 13.83 21.01 -0.87
N VAL A 9 12.94 20.23 -1.48
CA VAL A 9 13.34 19.04 -2.27
C VAL A 9 13.85 19.45 -3.65
N ARG A 10 13.08 20.28 -4.35
CA ARG A 10 13.39 20.69 -5.71
C ARG A 10 14.57 21.65 -5.78
N ALA A 11 14.68 22.58 -4.83
CA ALA A 11 15.81 23.50 -4.74
C ALA A 11 17.16 22.79 -4.58
N GLU A 12 17.17 21.59 -3.97
CA GLU A 12 18.36 20.76 -3.87
C GLU A 12 18.56 19.88 -5.12
N ALA A 13 17.48 19.34 -5.69
CA ALA A 13 17.52 18.55 -6.93
C ALA A 13 18.02 19.37 -8.14
N THR A 14 17.67 20.66 -8.24
CA THR A 14 18.09 21.54 -9.35
C THR A 14 19.58 21.87 -9.31
N LYS A 15 20.27 21.78 -8.17
CA LYS A 15 21.73 21.94 -8.10
C LYS A 15 22.49 20.81 -8.81
N ARG A 16 21.83 19.66 -9.05
CA ARG A 16 22.42 18.44 -9.59
C ARG A 16 21.93 18.10 -11.00
N LEU A 17 21.02 18.89 -11.55
CA LEU A 17 20.44 18.71 -12.88
C LEU A 17 21.16 19.58 -13.91
N THR A 18 21.57 18.98 -15.03
CA THR A 18 22.14 19.71 -16.20
C THR A 18 21.08 20.10 -17.24
N SER A 19 19.92 19.46 -17.24
CA SER A 19 18.77 19.75 -18.11
C SER A 19 17.48 19.11 -17.56
N GLU A 20 16.34 19.81 -17.65
CA GLU A 20 15.09 19.35 -17.02
C GLU A 20 14.26 18.36 -17.85
N GLN A 21 14.56 18.13 -19.14
CA GLN A 21 13.89 17.17 -20.05
C GLN A 21 12.33 17.07 -19.92
N GLY A 22 11.64 18.10 -19.44
CA GLY A 22 10.19 18.07 -19.19
C GLY A 22 9.72 17.19 -18.02
N ARG A 23 10.61 16.78 -17.09
CA ARG A 23 10.28 15.90 -15.96
C ARG A 23 9.76 16.69 -14.76
N PHE A 24 8.46 16.57 -14.50
CA PHE A 24 7.70 17.51 -13.68
C PHE A 24 7.76 17.35 -12.16
N PHE A 25 8.18 16.21 -11.67
CA PHE A 25 8.41 16.00 -10.25
C PHE A 25 9.62 15.11 -10.18
N VAL A 26 10.65 15.49 -9.43
CA VAL A 26 11.90 14.76 -9.32
C VAL A 26 12.31 14.67 -7.85
N ASP A 27 12.87 13.55 -7.44
CA ASP A 27 13.48 13.43 -6.10
C ASP A 27 14.81 14.18 -6.02
N CYS A 28 15.46 14.17 -4.85
CA CYS A 28 16.77 14.79 -4.64
C CYS A 28 17.89 14.19 -5.54
N GLY A 29 17.63 13.04 -6.17
CA GLY A 29 18.52 12.36 -7.11
C GLY A 29 18.16 12.62 -8.57
N ALA A 30 17.33 13.62 -8.87
CA ALA A 30 16.90 14.01 -10.23
C ALA A 30 16.03 12.96 -10.97
N ASN A 31 15.49 11.95 -10.27
CA ASN A 31 14.65 10.92 -10.88
C ASN A 31 13.17 11.34 -10.88
N PRO A 32 12.43 11.12 -11.98
CA PRO A 32 11.02 11.48 -12.03
C PRO A 32 10.16 10.74 -10.99
N LEU A 33 9.39 11.49 -10.19
CA LEU A 33 8.40 10.96 -9.26
C LEU A 33 7.25 10.33 -10.07
N THR A 34 7.08 9.03 -9.86
CA THR A 34 6.12 8.21 -10.60
C THR A 34 4.75 8.21 -9.93
N ASN A 35 4.69 8.38 -8.60
CA ASN A 35 3.45 8.50 -7.84
C ASN A 35 3.57 9.67 -6.84
N LEU A 36 3.09 10.83 -7.29
CA LEU A 36 3.22 12.11 -6.58
C LEU A 36 2.76 12.03 -5.11
N TYR A 37 1.70 11.28 -4.81
CA TYR A 37 1.18 11.19 -3.45
C TYR A 37 2.08 10.35 -2.53
N ALA A 38 2.44 9.14 -2.98
CA ALA A 38 3.30 8.23 -2.22
C ALA A 38 4.71 8.80 -2.04
N ASP A 39 5.22 9.48 -3.07
CA ASP A 39 6.57 10.06 -3.07
C ASP A 39 6.63 11.31 -2.17
N LEU A 40 5.60 12.15 -2.14
CA LEU A 40 5.54 13.30 -1.24
C LEU A 40 5.34 12.90 0.23
N GLN A 41 4.62 11.80 0.51
CA GLN A 41 4.55 11.25 1.87
C GLN A 41 5.91 10.69 2.33
N ARG A 42 6.67 10.09 1.41
CA ARG A 42 8.02 9.56 1.67
C ARG A 42 9.02 10.68 1.95
N LEU A 43 8.95 11.79 1.20
CA LEU A 43 9.82 12.97 1.37
C LEU A 43 9.56 13.73 2.67
N ARG A 44 8.31 13.80 3.15
CA ARG A 44 7.95 14.43 4.43
C ARG A 44 8.62 13.76 5.64
N LYS A 45 8.92 12.46 5.56
CA LYS A 45 9.57 11.72 6.65
C LYS A 45 11.09 12.00 6.76
N ASN A 46 11.70 12.56 5.72
CA ASN A 46 13.16 12.64 5.58
C ASN A 46 13.72 14.08 5.54
N LEU A 47 12.89 15.11 5.70
CA LEU A 47 13.35 16.50 5.81
C LEU A 47 13.36 16.94 7.28
N PRO A 48 14.41 17.65 7.75
CA PRO A 48 14.45 18.12 9.13
C PRO A 48 13.36 19.16 9.38
N THR A 49 12.57 18.95 10.43
CA THR A 49 11.60 19.93 10.94
C THR A 49 12.36 21.16 11.46
N PRO A 50 11.92 22.40 11.14
CA PRO A 50 12.54 23.58 11.74
C PRO A 50 12.28 23.60 13.26
N PRO A 51 13.16 24.25 14.06
CA PRO A 51 13.03 24.25 15.51
C PRO A 51 11.74 24.94 15.92
N VAL A 52 10.95 24.26 16.75
CA VAL A 52 9.72 24.78 17.33
C VAL A 52 10.11 25.74 18.46
N SER A 53 9.71 27.00 18.34
CA SER A 53 9.61 27.90 19.49
C SER A 53 8.22 28.51 19.56
N LEU A 54 7.56 28.19 20.68
CA LEU A 54 6.46 28.87 21.36
C LEU A 54 5.06 28.80 20.73
N GLY A 55 4.14 28.26 21.53
CA GLY A 55 2.71 28.52 21.41
C GLY A 55 1.91 27.24 21.29
N ARG A 56 1.11 26.98 22.32
CA ARG A 56 0.03 25.98 22.35
C ARG A 56 -0.92 26.26 21.18
N GLN A 57 -0.69 25.66 20.02
CA GLN A 57 -1.59 25.73 18.87
C GLN A 57 -2.06 24.31 18.54
N VAL A 58 -3.38 24.15 18.66
CA VAL A 58 -4.26 23.17 18.01
C VAL A 58 -3.56 22.46 16.85
N PHE A 59 -3.61 21.12 16.81
CA PHE A 59 -3.25 20.33 15.63
C PHE A 59 -3.94 20.92 14.38
N GLY A 60 -3.23 21.84 13.72
CA GLY A 60 -3.70 22.58 12.56
C GLY A 60 -3.80 21.61 11.40
N GLY A 61 -4.99 21.56 10.81
CA GLY A 61 -5.37 20.60 9.81
C GLY A 61 -4.60 20.69 8.50
N LEU A 62 -5.19 20.07 7.48
CA LEU A 62 -4.77 19.92 6.09
C LEU A 62 -4.43 21.21 5.30
N SER A 63 -4.04 22.31 5.95
CA SER A 63 -3.71 23.60 5.33
C SER A 63 -2.65 23.52 4.23
N CYS A 64 -1.81 22.47 4.24
CA CYS A 64 -0.74 22.29 3.26
C CYS A 64 -1.20 21.77 1.87
N LEU A 65 -2.52 21.64 1.67
CA LEU A 65 -3.22 21.40 0.40
C LEU A 65 -4.24 22.51 0.09
N SER A 66 -4.15 23.70 0.69
CA SER A 66 -5.16 24.76 0.48
C SER A 66 -5.07 25.45 -0.88
N ALA A 67 -3.86 25.64 -1.42
CA ALA A 67 -3.64 26.34 -2.68
C ALA A 67 -2.66 25.63 -3.64
N PRO A 68 -2.90 25.70 -4.96
CA PRO A 68 -1.94 25.24 -5.96
C PRO A 68 -0.66 26.09 -5.93
N PRO A 69 0.51 25.53 -6.28
CA PRO A 69 1.72 26.32 -6.45
C PRO A 69 1.49 27.41 -7.52
N SER A 70 1.90 28.65 -7.24
CA SER A 70 1.71 29.75 -8.18
C SER A 70 2.58 29.59 -9.44
N LYS A 71 2.16 30.19 -10.56
CA LYS A 71 2.97 30.22 -11.81
C LYS A 71 4.39 30.72 -11.56
N ARG A 72 4.53 31.73 -10.71
CA ARG A 72 5.83 32.31 -10.32
C ARG A 72 6.71 31.30 -9.59
N LEU A 73 6.15 30.54 -8.63
CA LEU A 73 6.88 29.50 -7.91
C LEU A 73 7.30 28.35 -8.83
N CYS A 74 6.42 27.92 -9.74
CA CYS A 74 6.75 26.87 -10.71
C CYS A 74 7.86 27.31 -11.68
N VAL A 75 7.76 28.51 -12.26
CA VAL A 75 8.77 29.04 -13.19
C VAL A 75 10.10 29.29 -12.47
N GLY A 76 10.08 29.86 -11.27
CA GLY A 76 11.29 30.06 -10.46
C GLY A 76 11.96 28.76 -10.04
N ALA A 77 11.20 27.66 -9.98
CA ALA A 77 11.74 26.32 -9.77
C ALA A 77 12.19 25.64 -11.08
N GLY A 78 12.16 26.28 -12.25
CA GLY A 78 12.60 25.72 -13.54
C GLY A 78 11.49 25.17 -14.43
N PHE A 79 10.24 25.13 -13.95
CA PHE A 79 9.11 24.62 -14.72
C PHE A 79 8.48 25.67 -15.64
N THR A 80 8.93 25.72 -16.88
CA THR A 80 8.36 26.62 -17.91
C THR A 80 6.93 26.24 -18.32
N ALA A 81 6.58 24.95 -18.30
CA ALA A 81 5.25 24.44 -18.63
C ALA A 81 4.33 24.27 -17.39
N HIS A 82 3.91 25.37 -16.76
CA HIS A 82 3.08 25.36 -15.53
C HIS A 82 1.71 24.63 -15.63
N ARG A 83 1.05 24.61 -16.80
CA ARG A 83 -0.35 24.14 -16.93
C ARG A 83 -0.53 22.62 -16.66
N PRO A 84 0.28 21.71 -17.24
CA PRO A 84 0.20 20.27 -16.94
C PRO A 84 0.40 19.92 -15.46
N LEU A 85 1.36 20.59 -14.78
CA LEU A 85 1.58 20.44 -13.34
C LEU A 85 0.36 20.76 -12.52
N TYR A 86 -0.21 21.94 -12.81
CA TYR A 86 -1.38 22.43 -12.13
C TYR A 86 -2.54 21.42 -12.27
N ARG A 87 -2.73 20.83 -13.46
CA ARG A 87 -3.74 19.79 -13.69
C ARG A 87 -3.47 18.52 -12.86
N LYS A 88 -2.23 18.00 -12.90
CA LYS A 88 -1.86 16.81 -12.11
C LYS A 88 -2.04 17.04 -10.62
N TRP A 89 -1.65 18.22 -10.14
CA TRP A 89 -1.87 18.63 -8.75
C TRP A 89 -3.35 18.64 -8.38
N ARG A 90 -4.19 19.30 -9.20
CA ARG A 90 -5.64 19.34 -8.95
C ARG A 90 -6.24 17.94 -8.89
N ASN A 91 -5.83 17.03 -9.77
CA ASN A 91 -6.35 15.66 -9.76
C ASN A 91 -5.99 14.92 -8.45
N VAL A 92 -4.74 15.00 -8.01
CA VAL A 92 -4.30 14.35 -6.76
C VAL A 92 -5.03 14.96 -5.55
N GLN A 93 -5.10 16.29 -5.49
CA GLN A 93 -5.81 16.97 -4.41
C GLN A 93 -7.30 16.61 -4.39
N LEU A 94 -7.94 16.48 -5.55
CA LEU A 94 -9.35 16.10 -5.64
C LEU A 94 -9.58 14.68 -5.08
N LEU A 95 -8.75 13.71 -5.47
CA LEU A 95 -8.82 12.33 -4.97
C LEU A 95 -8.64 12.25 -3.45
N GLU A 96 -7.66 12.97 -2.92
CA GLU A 96 -7.40 13.02 -1.47
C GLU A 96 -8.58 13.63 -0.70
N ARG A 97 -9.15 14.71 -1.24
CA ARG A 97 -10.33 15.34 -0.68
C ARG A 97 -11.54 14.42 -0.72
N THR A 98 -11.75 13.70 -1.82
CA THR A 98 -12.81 12.69 -1.94
C THR A 98 -12.67 11.63 -0.84
N SER A 99 -11.47 11.06 -0.68
CA SER A 99 -11.20 10.03 0.33
C SER A 99 -11.36 10.57 1.76
N TYR A 100 -10.91 11.80 2.02
CA TYR A 100 -11.04 12.43 3.32
C TYR A 100 -12.52 12.67 3.68
N ILE A 101 -13.28 13.31 2.80
CA ILE A 101 -14.70 13.58 3.04
C ILE A 101 -15.48 12.29 3.23
N LEU A 102 -15.18 11.26 2.43
CA LEU A 102 -15.76 9.95 2.61
C LEU A 102 -15.53 9.45 4.05
N SER A 103 -14.30 9.52 4.55
CA SER A 103 -13.98 9.10 5.92
C SER A 103 -14.74 9.89 7.01
N GLN A 104 -14.99 11.18 6.79
CA GLN A 104 -15.71 12.04 7.74
C GLN A 104 -17.24 11.85 7.68
N ALA A 105 -17.76 11.42 6.53
CA ALA A 105 -19.19 11.18 6.32
C ALA A 105 -19.64 9.77 6.77
N MET A 106 -18.70 8.85 7.01
CA MET A 106 -18.99 7.50 7.50
C MET A 106 -19.54 7.52 8.93
N GLY A 107 -20.65 6.80 9.15
CA GLY A 107 -21.21 6.55 10.48
C GLY A 107 -20.51 5.40 11.21
N ARG A 108 -21.00 5.04 12.40
CA ARG A 108 -20.54 3.86 13.16
C ARG A 108 -20.89 2.53 12.46
N GLN A 109 -21.92 2.54 11.62
CA GLN A 109 -22.32 1.40 10.81
C GLN A 109 -21.67 1.48 9.43
N ALA A 110 -21.30 0.30 8.91
CA ALA A 110 -20.60 0.08 7.65
C ALA A 110 -21.49 0.28 6.41
N THR A 111 -22.29 1.34 6.36
CA THR A 111 -23.25 1.63 5.28
C THR A 111 -22.79 2.78 4.39
N GLN A 112 -23.39 2.90 3.20
CA GLN A 112 -23.07 3.99 2.28
C GLN A 112 -23.38 5.32 2.95
N PRO A 113 -22.46 6.30 2.92
CA PRO A 113 -22.75 7.60 3.48
C PRO A 113 -23.85 8.26 2.67
N THR A 114 -24.81 8.85 3.36
CA THR A 114 -25.87 9.62 2.70
C THR A 114 -25.28 10.89 2.09
N GLU A 115 -25.89 11.37 1.01
CA GLU A 115 -25.50 12.66 0.41
C GLU A 115 -25.49 13.80 1.42
N GLU A 116 -26.40 13.77 2.39
CA GLU A 116 -26.51 14.78 3.44
C GLU A 116 -25.33 14.72 4.43
N ALA A 117 -24.86 13.52 4.80
CA ALA A 117 -23.66 13.37 5.62
C ALA A 117 -22.42 13.90 4.90
N VAL A 118 -22.32 13.63 3.59
CA VAL A 118 -21.25 14.16 2.73
C VAL A 118 -21.33 15.68 2.61
N ARG A 119 -22.54 16.26 2.41
CA ARG A 119 -22.73 17.73 2.39
C ARG A 119 -22.27 18.37 3.68
N ARG A 120 -22.67 17.83 4.84
CA ARG A 120 -22.24 18.35 6.15
C ARG A 120 -20.72 18.30 6.31
N ALA A 121 -20.09 17.20 5.92
CA ALA A 121 -18.63 17.07 5.95
C ALA A 121 -17.95 18.10 5.03
N LEU A 122 -18.48 18.31 3.81
CA LEU A 122 -17.96 19.32 2.88
C LEU A 122 -18.13 20.75 3.40
N THR A 123 -19.29 21.09 3.93
CA THR A 123 -19.58 22.42 4.51
C THR A 123 -18.65 22.73 5.68
N LYS A 124 -18.36 21.74 6.53
CA LYS A 124 -17.43 21.89 7.65
C LYS A 124 -16.01 22.25 7.20
N GLU A 125 -15.56 21.70 6.08
CA GLU A 125 -14.23 21.97 5.54
C GLU A 125 -14.14 23.33 4.81
N GLY A 126 -15.24 23.87 4.32
CA GLY A 126 -15.30 25.21 3.71
C GLY A 126 -14.44 25.37 2.44
N TRP A 127 -14.16 24.29 1.71
CA TRP A 127 -13.34 24.36 0.50
C TRP A 127 -14.08 25.02 -0.67
N VAL A 128 -13.49 26.10 -1.20
CA VAL A 128 -14.04 26.86 -2.34
C VAL A 128 -13.49 26.44 -3.70
N ASN A 129 -12.30 25.83 -3.73
CA ASN A 129 -11.61 25.44 -4.96
C ASN A 129 -11.36 23.94 -4.96
N ASN A 130 -11.50 23.26 -6.10
CA ASN A 130 -11.19 21.83 -6.27
C ASN A 130 -11.85 20.93 -5.20
N THR A 131 -13.12 21.22 -4.93
CA THR A 131 -13.97 20.53 -3.97
C THR A 131 -14.64 19.36 -4.71
N PRO A 132 -14.60 18.13 -4.16
CA PRO A 132 -15.25 16.99 -4.78
C PRO A 132 -16.77 17.15 -4.74
N SER A 133 -17.45 16.64 -5.77
CA SER A 133 -18.91 16.66 -5.78
C SER A 133 -19.45 15.62 -4.80
N VAL A 134 -20.63 15.89 -4.23
CA VAL A 134 -21.32 14.94 -3.34
C VAL A 134 -21.50 13.59 -4.03
N GLN A 135 -21.89 13.59 -5.29
CA GLN A 135 -22.09 12.38 -6.09
C GLN A 135 -20.78 11.59 -6.29
N ASP A 136 -19.65 12.26 -6.56
CA ASP A 136 -18.37 11.59 -6.73
C ASP A 136 -17.89 10.91 -5.44
N VAL A 137 -18.11 11.56 -4.30
CA VAL A 137 -17.81 10.96 -2.99
C VAL A 137 -18.68 9.74 -2.74
N VAL A 138 -19.99 9.84 -2.95
CA VAL A 138 -20.92 8.72 -2.73
C VAL A 138 -20.65 7.56 -3.68
N ARG A 139 -20.37 7.84 -4.97
CA ARG A 139 -19.97 6.81 -5.96
C ARG A 139 -18.62 6.17 -5.65
N GLY A 140 -17.70 6.91 -5.03
CA GLY A 140 -16.41 6.40 -4.59
C GLY A 140 -16.50 5.51 -3.34
N TRP A 141 -17.67 5.42 -2.69
CA TRP A 141 -17.88 4.51 -1.58
C TRP A 141 -18.01 3.07 -2.07
N VAL A 142 -17.25 2.18 -1.43
CA VAL A 142 -17.34 0.73 -1.62
C VAL A 142 -17.82 0.12 -0.31
N ALA A 143 -18.84 -0.73 -0.38
CA ALA A 143 -19.36 -1.43 0.79
C ALA A 143 -18.22 -2.17 1.50
N PRO A 144 -18.13 -2.07 2.84
CA PRO A 144 -17.26 -2.94 3.61
C PRO A 144 -17.66 -4.39 3.28
N ARG A 145 -16.85 -5.05 2.44
CA ARG A 145 -16.98 -6.49 2.21
C ARG A 145 -16.90 -7.13 3.58
N ASP A 146 -17.81 -8.08 3.87
CA ASP A 146 -17.72 -8.87 5.09
C ASP A 146 -16.26 -9.33 5.23
N PRO A 147 -15.60 -9.11 6.38
CA PRO A 147 -14.36 -9.80 6.63
C PRO A 147 -14.69 -11.28 6.43
N PRO A 148 -13.96 -12.04 5.61
CA PRO A 148 -14.33 -13.39 5.27
C PRO A 148 -14.01 -14.29 6.47
N THR A 149 -14.83 -14.19 7.51
CA THR A 149 -14.69 -14.95 8.75
C THR A 149 -15.35 -16.32 8.62
N CYS A 150 -16.16 -16.56 7.58
CA CYS A 150 -16.82 -17.85 7.33
C CYS A 150 -17.42 -18.00 5.92
N SER A 151 -16.90 -17.31 4.89
CA SER A 151 -17.48 -17.49 3.55
C SER A 151 -17.16 -18.92 3.05
N ARG A 152 -18.20 -19.70 2.74
CA ARG A 152 -18.07 -21.06 2.18
C ARG A 152 -17.15 -21.08 0.95
N SER A 153 -17.12 -19.99 0.18
CA SER A 153 -16.23 -19.79 -0.95
C SER A 153 -14.75 -19.62 -0.55
N LEU A 154 -14.44 -18.93 0.55
CA LEU A 154 -13.06 -18.82 1.05
C LEU A 154 -12.56 -20.17 1.57
N ILE A 155 -13.36 -20.84 2.41
CA ILE A 155 -13.01 -22.18 2.93
C ILE A 155 -12.74 -23.13 1.77
N ARG A 156 -13.61 -23.14 0.77
CA ARG A 156 -13.42 -23.92 -0.46
C ARG A 156 -12.13 -23.57 -1.19
N SER A 157 -11.86 -22.28 -1.40
CA SER A 157 -10.64 -21.83 -2.12
C SER A 157 -9.36 -22.24 -1.40
N ILE A 158 -9.34 -22.17 -0.06
CA ILE A 158 -8.21 -22.64 0.76
C ILE A 158 -8.08 -24.16 0.68
N SER A 159 -9.18 -24.89 0.87
CA SER A 159 -9.18 -26.36 0.88
C SER A 159 -8.84 -26.99 -0.45
N GLU A 160 -9.23 -26.36 -1.56
CA GLU A 160 -8.99 -26.87 -2.92
C GLU A 160 -7.78 -26.19 -3.59
N GLN A 161 -7.12 -25.24 -2.90
CA GLN A 161 -6.09 -24.36 -3.47
C GLN A 161 -6.48 -23.74 -4.83
N SER A 162 -7.76 -23.37 -4.97
CA SER A 162 -8.39 -22.99 -6.25
C SER A 162 -8.40 -21.47 -6.50
N TRP A 163 -7.28 -20.82 -6.21
CA TRP A 163 -7.10 -19.37 -6.38
C TRP A 163 -7.08 -18.97 -7.86
N ARG A 164 -7.89 -17.96 -8.22
CA ARG A 164 -8.02 -17.46 -9.60
C ARG A 164 -7.31 -16.13 -9.76
N GLY A 165 -7.01 -15.77 -11.01
CA GLY A 165 -6.44 -14.47 -11.31
C GLY A 165 -4.95 -14.37 -10.94
N LEU A 166 -4.26 -15.49 -10.74
CA LEU A 166 -2.87 -15.58 -10.33
C LEU A 166 -2.06 -16.41 -11.32
N ALA A 167 -0.78 -16.06 -11.47
CA ALA A 167 0.20 -16.90 -12.14
C ALA A 167 1.56 -16.72 -11.46
N VAL A 168 2.34 -17.80 -11.37
CA VAL A 168 3.74 -17.73 -10.96
C VAL A 168 4.58 -17.31 -12.16
N ARG A 169 5.45 -16.34 -11.97
CA ARG A 169 6.41 -15.85 -12.96
C ARG A 169 7.82 -15.93 -12.38
N ASP A 170 8.77 -16.40 -13.17
CA ASP A 170 10.18 -16.29 -12.82
C ASP A 170 10.69 -14.88 -13.16
N PHE A 171 11.18 -14.15 -12.15
CA PHE A 171 11.79 -12.83 -12.29
C PHE A 171 13.31 -12.90 -12.42
N GLY A 172 13.91 -14.09 -12.27
CA GLY A 172 15.35 -14.31 -12.33
C GLY A 172 16.13 -13.65 -11.19
N GLY A 173 17.45 -13.84 -11.23
CA GLY A 173 18.39 -13.27 -10.26
C GLY A 173 18.05 -13.61 -8.80
N GLU A 174 18.30 -12.66 -7.90
CA GLU A 174 18.04 -12.81 -6.46
C GLU A 174 16.53 -12.85 -6.12
N LYS A 175 15.67 -12.46 -7.06
CA LYS A 175 14.22 -12.37 -6.85
C LYS A 175 13.49 -13.69 -7.08
N GLY A 176 14.05 -14.54 -7.94
CA GLY A 176 13.51 -15.86 -8.26
C GLY A 176 12.04 -15.82 -8.69
N LYS A 177 11.25 -16.80 -8.24
CA LYS A 177 9.83 -16.92 -8.55
C LYS A 177 9.00 -15.91 -7.76
N GLY A 178 8.07 -15.24 -8.44
CA GLY A 178 7.08 -14.33 -7.86
C GLY A 178 5.67 -14.62 -8.37
N VAL A 179 4.66 -13.97 -7.80
CA VAL A 179 3.26 -14.09 -8.30
C VAL A 179 2.84 -12.79 -8.96
N VAL A 180 2.10 -12.90 -10.06
CA VAL A 180 1.48 -11.78 -10.78
C VAL A 180 -0.03 -11.96 -10.89
N ALA A 181 -0.75 -10.85 -10.98
CA ALA A 181 -2.18 -10.87 -11.27
C ALA A 181 -2.44 -11.15 -12.76
N THR A 182 -3.35 -12.08 -13.09
CA THR A 182 -3.81 -12.37 -14.46
C THR A 182 -5.18 -11.77 -14.77
N CYS A 183 -5.87 -11.22 -13.76
CA CYS A 183 -7.06 -10.39 -13.90
C CYS A 183 -6.93 -9.13 -13.02
N PRO A 184 -7.70 -8.05 -13.30
CA PRO A 184 -7.79 -6.92 -12.38
C PRO A 184 -8.32 -7.37 -11.01
N MET A 185 -7.83 -6.75 -9.94
CA MET A 185 -8.33 -6.93 -8.58
C MET A 185 -8.60 -5.57 -7.95
N ASP A 186 -9.68 -5.47 -7.19
CA ASP A 186 -10.04 -4.26 -6.46
C ASP A 186 -9.44 -4.26 -5.06
N LYS A 187 -9.21 -3.06 -4.52
CA LYS A 187 -8.81 -2.89 -3.12
C LYS A 187 -9.76 -3.66 -2.19
N GLY A 188 -9.18 -4.49 -1.33
CA GLY A 188 -9.90 -5.30 -0.37
C GLY A 188 -10.32 -6.68 -0.88
N ASP A 189 -10.03 -7.04 -2.13
CA ASP A 189 -10.21 -8.41 -2.61
C ASP A 189 -9.33 -9.40 -1.86
N VAL A 190 -9.87 -10.60 -1.64
CA VAL A 190 -9.10 -11.77 -1.20
C VAL A 190 -8.28 -12.25 -2.38
N VAL A 191 -6.98 -12.48 -2.16
CA VAL A 191 -6.03 -12.84 -3.21
C VAL A 191 -5.67 -14.32 -3.13
N CYS A 192 -5.02 -14.74 -2.04
CA CYS A 192 -4.73 -16.14 -1.74
C CYS A 192 -4.40 -16.32 -0.25
N ASP A 193 -4.29 -17.56 0.21
CA ASP A 193 -3.74 -17.87 1.53
C ASP A 193 -2.23 -18.12 1.49
N TYR A 194 -1.58 -17.91 2.64
CA TYR A 194 -0.25 -18.45 2.88
C TYR A 194 -0.39 -19.91 3.32
N HIS A 195 -0.40 -20.82 2.35
CA HIS A 195 -0.66 -22.23 2.58
C HIS A 195 0.60 -23.02 2.88
N GLY A 196 0.55 -23.86 3.91
CA GLY A 196 1.64 -24.74 4.34
C GLY A 196 1.25 -25.55 5.57
N THR A 197 2.21 -26.25 6.16
CA THR A 197 1.97 -27.08 7.35
C THR A 197 1.98 -26.20 8.59
N LEU A 198 0.89 -26.26 9.38
CA LEU A 198 0.80 -25.54 10.65
C LEU A 198 1.58 -26.29 11.73
N ILE A 199 2.60 -25.65 12.29
CA ILE A 199 3.45 -26.17 13.37
C ILE A 199 3.53 -25.16 14.52
N SER A 200 4.05 -25.58 15.67
CA SER A 200 4.33 -24.64 16.77
C SER A 200 5.50 -23.73 16.43
N GLN A 201 5.54 -22.54 17.02
CA GLN A 201 6.67 -21.62 16.86
C GLN A 201 7.99 -22.29 17.30
N ALA A 202 7.97 -23.05 18.40
CA ALA A 202 9.13 -23.76 18.92
C ALA A 202 9.64 -24.84 17.95
N GLU A 203 8.73 -25.58 17.30
CA GLU A 203 9.10 -26.55 16.25
C GLU A 203 9.68 -25.83 15.03
N GLY A 204 9.05 -24.74 14.58
CA GLY A 204 9.54 -23.96 13.44
C GLY A 204 10.92 -23.34 13.66
N ARG A 205 11.29 -23.02 14.91
CA ARG A 205 12.64 -22.54 15.27
C ARG A 205 13.69 -23.66 15.38
N ARG A 206 13.26 -24.92 15.58
CA ARG A 206 14.16 -26.09 15.67
C ARG A 206 14.57 -26.64 14.30
N ARG A 207 13.75 -26.44 13.27
CA ARG A 207 14.05 -26.86 11.89
C ARG A 207 15.09 -25.95 11.24
N GLU A 208 15.90 -26.48 10.33
CA GLU A 208 16.86 -25.71 9.52
C GLU A 208 16.22 -24.49 8.87
N ASP A 209 16.96 -23.38 8.76
CA ASP A 209 16.42 -22.11 8.28
C ASP A 209 15.80 -22.23 6.88
N SER A 210 14.53 -21.85 6.80
CA SER A 210 13.80 -21.73 5.54
C SER A 210 13.12 -20.38 5.46
N ILE A 211 13.27 -19.72 4.32
CA ILE A 211 12.66 -18.41 4.01
C ILE A 211 11.14 -18.50 3.79
N TYR A 212 10.57 -19.71 3.76
CA TYR A 212 9.15 -19.96 3.51
C TYR A 212 8.36 -20.24 4.80
N ARG A 213 8.82 -19.71 5.93
CA ARG A 213 8.13 -19.83 7.21
C ARG A 213 7.49 -18.52 7.63
N PHE A 214 6.22 -18.58 8.01
CA PHE A 214 5.47 -17.46 8.54
C PHE A 214 5.19 -17.70 10.02
N TYR A 215 5.85 -16.95 10.90
CA TYR A 215 5.60 -17.00 12.35
C TYR A 215 4.52 -16.00 12.76
N PHE A 216 3.58 -16.45 13.58
CA PHE A 216 2.53 -15.60 14.14
C PHE A 216 2.08 -16.14 15.51
N GLN A 217 2.19 -15.31 16.54
CA GLN A 217 1.98 -15.75 17.94
C GLN A 217 2.83 -17.00 18.23
N GLU A 218 2.25 -18.02 18.86
CA GLU A 218 2.89 -19.30 19.19
C GLU A 218 2.86 -20.34 18.05
N LEU A 219 2.51 -19.91 16.83
CA LEU A 219 2.36 -20.76 15.66
C LEU A 219 3.27 -20.34 14.51
N CYS A 220 3.50 -21.27 13.60
CA CYS A 220 4.25 -21.08 12.37
C CYS A 220 3.56 -21.84 11.24
N ILE A 221 3.38 -21.21 10.08
CA ILE A 221 3.06 -21.93 8.84
C ILE A 221 4.37 -22.19 8.11
N ASP A 222 4.68 -23.47 7.90
CA ASP A 222 5.85 -23.94 7.19
C ASP A 222 5.49 -24.32 5.76
N ALA A 223 5.89 -23.49 4.80
CA ALA A 223 5.69 -23.71 3.36
C ALA A 223 7.01 -24.04 2.63
N SER A 224 7.99 -24.60 3.36
CA SER A 224 9.30 -24.97 2.82
C SER A 224 9.20 -26.03 1.73
N SER A 225 8.33 -27.02 1.93
CA SER A 225 7.97 -28.05 0.96
C SER A 225 6.54 -27.86 0.48
N ARG A 226 6.14 -28.66 -0.51
CA ARG A 226 4.72 -28.87 -0.79
C ARG A 226 4.03 -29.43 0.45
N CYS A 227 2.78 -29.05 0.66
CA CYS A 227 2.01 -29.53 1.79
C CYS A 227 1.46 -30.93 1.52
N ASP A 228 1.29 -31.72 2.58
CA ASP A 228 0.81 -33.11 2.48
C ASP A 228 -0.61 -33.21 1.89
N CYS A 229 -1.44 -32.18 2.08
CA CYS A 229 -2.79 -32.14 1.51
C CYS A 229 -2.83 -31.80 0.00
N HIS A 230 -1.75 -31.24 -0.55
CA HIS A 230 -1.64 -30.91 -1.97
C HIS A 230 -0.21 -31.19 -2.51
N PRO A 231 0.22 -32.46 -2.56
CA PRO A 231 1.61 -32.83 -2.87
C PRO A 231 2.04 -32.50 -4.31
N GLU A 232 1.07 -32.24 -5.20
CA GLU A 232 1.32 -31.90 -6.61
C GLU A 232 1.13 -30.42 -6.91
N VAL A 233 0.73 -29.60 -5.93
CA VAL A 233 0.39 -28.20 -6.13
C VAL A 233 1.41 -27.30 -5.45
N ASP A 234 1.96 -26.40 -6.26
CA ASP A 234 2.75 -25.27 -5.79
C ASP A 234 1.80 -24.13 -5.39
N THR A 235 1.71 -23.84 -4.10
CA THR A 235 0.75 -22.84 -3.57
C THR A 235 1.22 -21.42 -3.85
N TYR A 236 0.31 -20.47 -4.13
CA TYR A 236 0.72 -19.11 -4.53
C TYR A 236 1.38 -18.33 -3.38
N GLY A 237 0.87 -18.46 -2.16
CA GLY A 237 1.31 -17.65 -1.01
C GLY A 237 2.81 -17.72 -0.73
N ARG A 238 3.44 -18.89 -0.92
CA ARG A 238 4.89 -19.07 -0.70
C ARG A 238 5.77 -18.37 -1.75
N PHE A 239 5.22 -18.00 -2.90
CA PHE A 239 5.93 -17.25 -3.95
C PHE A 239 5.64 -15.74 -3.93
N LEU A 240 4.83 -15.25 -2.98
CA LEU A 240 4.59 -13.81 -2.87
C LEU A 240 5.83 -13.11 -2.34
N ASN A 241 6.47 -12.32 -3.19
CA ASN A 241 7.72 -11.64 -2.89
C ASN A 241 7.57 -10.49 -1.89
N HIS A 242 8.70 -10.10 -1.30
CA HIS A 242 8.78 -8.99 -0.37
C HIS A 242 8.80 -7.64 -1.08
N SER A 243 8.05 -6.66 -0.55
CA SER A 243 8.42 -5.25 -0.67
C SER A 243 7.94 -4.49 0.56
N ARG A 244 8.86 -3.77 1.20
CA ARG A 244 8.55 -2.85 2.29
C ARG A 244 8.07 -1.50 1.77
N LYS A 245 8.62 -1.06 0.63
CA LYS A 245 8.33 0.28 0.08
C LYS A 245 7.03 0.33 -0.73
N ARG A 246 6.68 -0.76 -1.41
CA ARG A 246 5.53 -0.85 -2.30
C ARG A 246 4.75 -2.17 -2.13
N PRO A 247 4.38 -2.58 -0.90
CA PRO A 247 3.46 -3.69 -0.73
C PRO A 247 2.10 -3.32 -1.33
N ASN A 248 1.53 -4.23 -2.11
CA ASN A 248 0.16 -4.13 -2.60
C ASN A 248 -0.75 -5.20 -1.98
N LEU A 249 -0.20 -6.11 -1.17
CA LEU A 249 -0.92 -7.08 -0.36
C LEU A 249 -0.65 -6.90 1.14
N LYS A 250 -1.64 -7.27 1.96
CA LYS A 250 -1.49 -7.41 3.42
C LYS A 250 -2.01 -8.77 3.90
N PRO A 251 -1.27 -9.49 4.74
CA PRO A 251 -1.77 -10.69 5.39
C PRO A 251 -2.74 -10.35 6.52
N LYS A 252 -3.73 -11.20 6.73
CA LYS A 252 -4.63 -11.18 7.90
C LYS A 252 -4.86 -12.60 8.37
N ARG A 253 -4.80 -12.81 9.69
CA ARG A 253 -5.18 -14.07 10.32
C ARG A 253 -6.70 -14.19 10.44
N PHE A 254 -7.21 -15.38 10.17
CA PHE A 254 -8.56 -15.81 10.50
C PHE A 254 -8.52 -17.16 11.20
N ASP A 255 -9.38 -17.37 12.18
CA ASP A 255 -9.65 -18.68 12.73
C ASP A 255 -10.90 -19.23 12.02
N LEU A 256 -10.71 -20.17 11.09
CA LEU A 256 -11.78 -20.71 10.26
C LEU A 256 -12.08 -22.16 10.66
N THR A 257 -13.35 -22.55 10.58
CA THR A 257 -13.78 -23.92 10.83
C THR A 257 -13.90 -24.69 9.51
N PHE A 258 -13.02 -25.68 9.34
CA PHE A 258 -13.05 -26.62 8.23
C PHE A 258 -13.77 -27.93 8.66
N PRO A 259 -14.09 -28.85 7.73
CA PRO A 259 -14.73 -30.12 8.08
C PRO A 259 -13.94 -30.97 9.09
N ASP A 260 -12.62 -30.85 9.09
CA ASP A 260 -11.67 -31.52 9.99
C ASP A 260 -11.41 -30.74 11.29
N GLY A 261 -11.95 -29.53 11.43
CA GLY A 261 -11.89 -28.75 12.66
C GLY A 261 -11.49 -27.28 12.47
N PRO A 262 -11.48 -26.50 13.56
CA PRO A 262 -11.03 -25.12 13.55
C PRO A 262 -9.51 -25.03 13.42
N ARG A 263 -9.02 -24.15 12.55
CA ARG A 263 -7.59 -23.86 12.42
C ARG A 263 -7.34 -22.41 12.00
N PRO A 264 -6.22 -21.81 12.44
CA PRO A 264 -5.82 -20.50 11.96
C PRO A 264 -5.31 -20.58 10.53
N VAL A 265 -5.69 -19.59 9.73
CA VAL A 265 -5.22 -19.38 8.36
C VAL A 265 -4.76 -17.95 8.17
N LEU A 266 -3.78 -17.75 7.29
CA LEU A 266 -3.32 -16.42 6.86
C LEU A 266 -3.79 -16.16 5.45
N VAL A 267 -4.55 -15.08 5.25
CA VAL A 267 -5.14 -14.71 3.97
C VAL A 267 -4.66 -13.33 3.55
N PHE A 268 -4.23 -13.19 2.30
CA PHE A 268 -3.79 -11.94 1.71
C PHE A 268 -4.95 -11.16 1.10
N PHE A 269 -4.95 -9.84 1.34
CA PHE A 269 -5.90 -8.91 0.77
C PHE A 269 -5.19 -7.84 -0.06
N ALA A 270 -5.79 -7.48 -1.17
CA ALA A 270 -5.36 -6.33 -1.97
C ALA A 270 -5.47 -5.04 -1.14
N MET A 271 -4.38 -4.28 -1.04
CA MET A 271 -4.34 -2.98 -0.34
C MET A 271 -4.78 -1.81 -1.22
N GLN A 272 -4.79 -2.04 -2.53
CA GLN A 272 -5.10 -1.10 -3.59
C GLN A 272 -5.66 -1.88 -4.78
N ASN A 273 -6.12 -1.17 -5.81
CA ASN A 273 -6.47 -1.83 -7.07
C ASN A 273 -5.19 -2.34 -7.75
N ILE A 274 -5.23 -3.56 -8.26
CA ILE A 274 -4.10 -4.26 -8.87
C ILE A 274 -4.46 -4.53 -10.34
N LYS A 275 -3.55 -4.16 -11.24
CA LYS A 275 -3.74 -4.38 -12.68
C LYS A 275 -3.20 -5.73 -13.12
N VAL A 276 -3.70 -6.21 -14.25
CA VAL A 276 -3.15 -7.40 -14.93
C VAL A 276 -1.65 -7.21 -15.17
N GLY A 277 -0.86 -8.24 -14.85
CA GLY A 277 0.59 -8.27 -14.99
C GLY A 277 1.37 -7.62 -13.86
N GLU A 278 0.71 -6.92 -12.92
CA GLU A 278 1.37 -6.39 -11.73
C GLU A 278 1.80 -7.54 -10.81
N GLU A 279 3.00 -7.40 -10.26
CA GLU A 279 3.52 -8.34 -9.26
C GLU A 279 2.88 -8.10 -7.91
N LEU A 280 2.60 -9.19 -7.22
CA LEU A 280 1.98 -9.21 -5.90
C LEU A 280 3.07 -9.27 -4.82
N LEU A 281 3.08 -8.25 -3.97
CA LEU A 281 4.14 -7.97 -3.01
C LEU A 281 3.56 -7.68 -1.63
N TRP A 282 4.21 -8.18 -0.58
CA TRP A 282 3.84 -7.89 0.80
C TRP A 282 5.05 -7.58 1.68
N ASP A 283 4.80 -6.90 2.80
CA ASP A 283 5.83 -6.61 3.78
C ASP A 283 6.00 -7.83 4.70
N TYR A 284 7.15 -8.51 4.61
CA TYR A 284 7.46 -9.69 5.40
C TYR A 284 7.64 -9.36 6.90
N GLY A 285 7.63 -8.08 7.27
CA GLY A 285 7.85 -7.64 8.64
C GLY A 285 9.30 -7.83 9.11
N MET A 286 10.21 -8.13 8.18
CA MET A 286 11.63 -8.31 8.48
C MET A 286 12.32 -6.96 8.63
N THR A 287 13.24 -6.91 9.57
CA THR A 287 14.13 -5.79 9.82
C THR A 287 15.57 -6.29 9.69
N ARG A 288 16.55 -5.40 9.49
CA ARG A 288 17.97 -5.80 9.51
C ARG A 288 18.36 -6.51 10.82
N THR A 289 17.68 -6.16 11.91
CA THR A 289 17.79 -6.80 13.23
C THR A 289 17.18 -8.21 13.29
N SER A 290 16.30 -8.58 12.35
CA SER A 290 15.70 -9.92 12.28
C SER A 290 16.70 -11.02 11.89
N PHE A 291 17.87 -10.65 11.36
CA PHE A 291 18.95 -11.56 10.97
C PHE A 291 20.19 -11.44 11.87
N GLY A 292 20.03 -11.03 13.13
CA GLY A 292 21.15 -10.93 14.08
C GLY A 292 22.25 -9.93 13.69
N GLY A 293 22.01 -9.06 12.70
CA GLY A 293 23.01 -8.13 12.16
C GLY A 293 23.75 -8.61 10.90
N GLU A 294 23.50 -9.84 10.43
CA GLU A 294 24.09 -10.40 9.19
C GLU A 294 23.33 -9.98 7.91
N GLY A 295 22.09 -9.51 8.05
CA GLY A 295 21.28 -8.98 6.93
C GLY A 295 21.67 -7.58 6.45
N LYS A 296 22.87 -7.09 6.78
CA LYS A 296 23.34 -5.73 6.41
C LYS A 296 23.48 -5.56 4.89
N ASP A 297 23.84 -6.62 4.18
CA ASP A 297 24.13 -6.62 2.74
C ASP A 297 22.95 -7.13 1.87
N LEU A 298 21.82 -7.50 2.48
CA LEU A 298 20.63 -7.96 1.76
C LEU A 298 19.85 -6.78 1.18
N ALA A 299 20.24 -6.35 -0.03
CA ALA A 299 19.64 -5.21 -0.73
C ALA A 299 18.11 -5.30 -0.91
N TRP A 300 17.56 -6.52 -0.94
CA TRP A 300 16.12 -6.76 -1.11
C TRP A 300 15.25 -6.43 0.12
N LEU A 301 15.84 -6.29 1.33
CA LEU A 301 15.10 -5.90 2.54
C LEU A 301 14.59 -4.45 2.49
N ASP A 302 15.18 -3.62 1.63
CA ASP A 302 14.82 -2.21 1.46
C ASP A 302 13.99 -1.96 0.18
N MET A 303 13.63 -2.99 -0.59
CA MET A 303 12.90 -2.85 -1.86
C MET A 303 11.38 -2.68 -1.68
#